data_AF-A0A6I7YRA0-F1
#
_entry.id   AF-A0A6I7YRA0-F1
#
_cell.length_a   1.000
_cell.length_b   1.000
_cell.length_c   1.000
_cell.angle_alpha   90.00
_cell.angle_beta   90.00
_cell.angle_gamma   90.00
#
_symmetry.space_group_name_H-M   'P 1'
#
loop_
_entity.id
_entity.type
_entity.pdbx_description
1 polymer ?
#
loop_
_entity_poly.entity_id
_entity_poly.type
_entity_poly.pdbx_seq_one_letter_code
_entity_poly.pdbx_strand_id
1 'polypeptide(L)'
;MGGQDRQLSEEEQLDQLYSYMQVHYPLPDFRPPWAGGGSPDADRYCALLPDRITQASMMVLGTAVDHSLPGTKFTDGITQRDTEVGAIFEPTAPNGKWTVSLHSGGWWRGDGNALEMQWRPEVAAAAQLSGTTIIDVDYPLAPEHTVADMVESVNKAIAYAREQGAASVTVWGYSSGGALAALAPADALLLTFPDFAALSNLPDEIRAGYELPTEYPRTLVQTAVQDEIAERVTIPGAETADYVSTHRISTPAVARQRIMDTADFLRSV
;
A
#
# COMPACT_ATOMS: atom_id res chain seq x y z
N MET A 1 11.39 36.53 25.18
CA MET A 1 10.40 36.66 24.09
C MET A 1 9.79 35.29 23.92
N GLY A 2 8.57 35.09 24.42
CA GLY A 2 7.92 33.78 24.46
C GLY A 2 7.56 33.32 23.05
N GLY A 3 8.18 32.23 22.61
CA GLY A 3 7.76 31.52 21.41
C GLY A 3 6.36 30.99 21.67
N GLN A 4 5.40 31.39 20.85
CA GLN A 4 4.13 30.68 20.81
C GLN A 4 4.43 29.23 20.43
N ASP A 5 3.99 28.28 21.25
CA ASP A 5 3.84 26.86 20.91
C ASP A 5 2.86 26.74 19.74
N ARG A 6 3.29 27.13 18.54
CA ARG A 6 2.52 26.87 17.33
C ARG A 6 2.86 25.45 16.91
N GLN A 7 2.02 24.52 17.32
CA GLN A 7 2.00 23.18 16.75
C GLN A 7 1.66 23.33 15.25
N LEU A 8 2.54 22.82 14.39
CA LEU A 8 2.31 22.79 12.95
C LEU A 8 1.07 21.94 12.65
N SER A 9 0.22 22.40 11.75
CA SER A 9 -0.84 21.58 11.17
C SER A 9 -0.26 20.40 10.39
N GLU A 10 -1.06 19.36 10.13
CA GLU A 10 -0.59 18.20 9.35
C GLU A 10 -0.10 18.61 7.96
N GLU A 11 -0.75 19.58 7.31
CA GLU A 11 -0.35 20.11 6.01
C GLU A 11 1.01 20.81 6.10
N GLU A 12 1.21 21.69 7.10
CA GLU A 12 2.52 22.35 7.31
C GLU A 12 3.63 21.34 7.64
N GLN A 13 3.31 20.25 8.37
CA GLN A 13 4.28 19.18 8.65
C GLN A 13 4.65 18.41 7.37
N LEU A 14 3.65 18.06 6.55
CA LEU A 14 3.87 17.39 5.28
C LEU A 14 4.71 18.27 4.35
N ASP A 15 4.40 19.56 4.24
CA ASP A 15 5.13 20.50 3.38
C ASP A 15 6.61 20.59 3.78
N GLN A 16 6.91 20.66 5.08
CA GLN A 16 8.28 20.67 5.58
C GLN A 16 9.02 19.36 5.28
N LEU A 17 8.38 18.21 5.55
CA LEU A 17 8.94 16.90 5.28
C LEU A 17 9.20 16.70 3.78
N TYR A 18 8.21 16.99 2.96
CA TYR A 18 8.28 16.82 1.51
C TYR A 18 9.36 17.74 0.90
N SER A 19 9.42 19.00 1.32
CA SER A 19 10.47 19.93 0.87
C SER A 19 11.88 19.44 1.22
N TYR A 20 12.07 18.92 2.44
CA TYR A 20 13.35 18.33 2.84
C TYR A 20 13.69 17.10 1.99
N MET A 21 12.71 16.21 1.79
CA MET A 21 12.87 15.00 1.00
C MET A 21 13.29 15.30 -0.44
N GLN A 22 12.67 16.29 -1.09
CA GLN A 22 13.01 16.69 -2.46
C GLN A 22 14.46 17.21 -2.59
N VAL A 23 14.95 17.93 -1.59
CA VAL A 23 16.32 18.49 -1.61
C VAL A 23 17.37 17.41 -1.35
N HIS A 24 17.09 16.47 -0.43
CA HIS A 24 18.09 15.53 0.07
C HIS A 24 18.03 14.14 -0.55
N TYR A 25 16.89 13.74 -1.13
CA TYR A 25 16.71 12.45 -1.79
C TYR A 25 16.04 12.66 -3.16
N PRO A 26 16.83 12.97 -4.20
CA PRO A 26 16.32 13.19 -5.55
C PRO A 26 15.49 12.01 -6.04
N LEU A 27 14.35 12.31 -6.68
CA LEU A 27 13.47 11.29 -7.27
C LEU A 27 14.15 10.66 -8.49
N PRO A 28 14.27 9.32 -8.56
CA PRO A 28 14.68 8.63 -9.77
C PRO A 28 13.55 8.63 -10.82
N ASP A 29 13.84 8.14 -12.03
CA ASP A 29 12.83 7.94 -13.07
C ASP A 29 11.88 6.78 -12.69
N PHE A 30 10.61 7.10 -12.49
CA PHE A 30 9.53 6.16 -12.16
C PHE A 30 8.71 5.73 -13.39
N ARG A 31 9.06 6.16 -14.60
CA ARG A 31 8.33 5.73 -15.81
C ARG A 31 8.53 4.22 -16.02
N PRO A 32 7.50 3.51 -16.50
CA PRO A 32 7.62 2.08 -16.81
C PRO A 32 8.53 1.83 -18.03
N PRO A 33 9.01 0.59 -18.22
CA PRO A 33 9.84 0.21 -19.38
C PRO A 33 9.21 0.58 -20.74
N TRP A 34 7.90 0.40 -20.89
CA TRP A 34 7.17 0.73 -22.13
C TRP A 34 6.94 2.22 -22.36
N ALA A 35 7.23 3.08 -21.37
CA ALA A 35 7.23 4.54 -21.50
C ALA A 35 8.66 5.12 -21.54
N GLY A 36 9.67 4.27 -21.80
CA GLY A 36 11.08 4.67 -21.87
C GLY A 36 11.73 4.94 -20.50
N GLY A 37 11.18 4.36 -19.43
CA GLY A 37 11.80 4.30 -18.11
C GLY A 37 12.28 2.89 -17.76
N GLY A 38 11.95 2.39 -16.57
CA GLY A 38 12.41 1.08 -16.06
C GLY A 38 13.68 1.16 -15.21
N SER A 39 13.90 2.28 -14.52
CA SER A 39 15.12 2.44 -13.71
C SER A 39 15.07 1.55 -12.45
N PRO A 40 16.10 0.72 -12.18
CA PRO A 40 16.18 -0.04 -10.93
C PRO A 40 16.35 0.86 -9.69
N ASP A 41 16.74 2.13 -9.88
CA ASP A 41 16.83 3.09 -8.79
C ASP A 41 15.46 3.46 -8.20
N ALA A 42 14.36 3.27 -8.96
CA ALA A 42 13.00 3.50 -8.49
C ALA A 42 12.65 2.60 -7.30
N ASP A 43 12.94 1.30 -7.40
CA ASP A 43 12.68 0.36 -6.30
C ASP A 43 13.65 0.53 -5.15
N ARG A 44 14.93 0.82 -5.43
CA ARG A 44 15.87 1.18 -4.37
C ARG A 44 15.40 2.41 -3.60
N TYR A 45 14.83 3.40 -4.29
CA TYR A 45 14.29 4.59 -3.66
C TYR A 45 13.11 4.24 -2.73
N CYS A 46 12.18 3.41 -3.20
CA CYS A 46 11.04 2.92 -2.43
C CYS A 46 11.45 2.12 -1.19
N ALA A 47 12.40 1.17 -1.34
CA ALA A 47 12.91 0.34 -0.24
C ALA A 47 13.51 1.18 0.90
N LEU A 48 14.19 2.29 0.57
CA LEU A 48 14.81 3.20 1.53
C LEU A 48 13.85 4.28 2.07
N LEU A 49 12.65 4.39 1.50
CA LEU A 49 11.73 5.47 1.82
C LEU A 49 11.29 5.50 3.30
N PRO A 50 10.99 4.35 3.96
CA PRO A 50 10.63 4.35 5.38
C PRO A 50 11.70 4.97 6.28
N ASP A 51 12.97 4.59 6.09
CA ASP A 51 14.09 5.12 6.86
C ASP A 51 14.31 6.61 6.57
N ARG A 52 14.21 7.01 5.30
CA ARG A 52 14.33 8.42 4.90
C ARG A 52 13.23 9.28 5.48
N ILE A 53 11.98 8.81 5.46
CA ILE A 53 10.85 9.52 6.08
C ILE A 53 11.08 9.66 7.58
N THR A 54 11.49 8.60 8.26
CA THR A 54 11.76 8.62 9.71
C THR A 54 12.86 9.62 10.04
N GLN A 55 14.01 9.53 9.34
CA GLN A 55 15.14 10.43 9.55
C GLN A 55 14.76 11.89 9.23
N ALA A 56 14.15 12.15 8.08
CA ALA A 56 13.74 13.49 7.70
C ALA A 56 12.73 14.09 8.69
N SER A 57 11.78 13.28 9.15
CA SER A 57 10.81 13.70 10.17
C SER A 57 11.49 14.10 11.49
N MET A 58 12.50 13.36 11.94
CA MET A 58 13.30 13.74 13.12
C MET A 58 14.02 15.08 12.93
N MET A 59 14.50 15.36 11.71
CA MET A 59 15.24 16.58 11.39
C MET A 59 14.34 17.82 11.32
N VAL A 60 13.16 17.71 10.71
CA VAL A 60 12.31 18.89 10.43
C VAL A 60 11.13 19.05 11.38
N LEU A 61 10.63 17.95 11.95
CA LEU A 61 9.51 17.97 12.90
C LEU A 61 9.98 17.87 14.36
N GLY A 62 11.28 17.67 14.58
CA GLY A 62 11.91 17.61 15.89
C GLY A 62 11.93 16.21 16.51
N THR A 63 12.93 15.94 17.34
CA THR A 63 13.20 14.60 17.89
C THR A 63 12.29 14.17 19.05
N ALA A 64 11.50 15.09 19.60
CA ALA A 64 10.59 14.82 20.71
C ALA A 64 9.25 14.18 20.28
N VAL A 65 8.98 14.12 18.97
CA VAL A 65 7.76 13.52 18.38
C VAL A 65 7.96 12.02 18.14
N ASP A 66 6.89 11.24 18.25
CA ASP A 66 6.92 9.81 17.90
C ASP A 66 6.98 9.61 16.37
N HIS A 67 8.17 9.27 15.89
CA HIS A 67 8.46 9.00 14.48
C HIS A 67 8.37 7.52 14.09
N SER A 68 7.85 6.65 14.95
CA SER A 68 7.69 5.23 14.61
C SER A 68 6.74 5.04 13.41
N LEU A 69 7.18 4.29 12.42
CA LEU A 69 6.30 3.88 11.32
C LEU A 69 5.45 2.68 11.73
N PRO A 70 4.33 2.39 11.04
CA PRO A 70 3.44 1.29 11.40
C PRO A 70 4.16 -0.04 11.61
N GLY A 71 5.07 -0.37 10.70
CA GLY A 71 5.84 -1.61 10.72
C GLY A 71 6.83 -1.78 11.87
N THR A 72 7.14 -0.71 12.61
CA THR A 72 7.92 -0.79 13.86
C THR A 72 7.06 -0.58 15.09
N LYS A 73 5.92 0.11 14.96
CA LYS A 73 5.02 0.43 16.07
C LYS A 73 4.07 -0.71 16.43
N PHE A 74 3.61 -1.47 15.45
CA PHE A 74 2.44 -2.34 15.59
C PHE A 74 2.69 -3.81 15.24
N THR A 75 3.95 -4.24 15.12
CA THR A 75 4.31 -5.60 14.67
C THR A 75 4.73 -6.53 15.81
N ASP A 76 4.59 -6.12 17.06
CA ASP A 76 4.99 -6.94 18.21
C ASP A 76 4.21 -8.27 18.24
N GLY A 77 4.96 -9.38 18.29
CA GLY A 77 4.43 -10.74 18.38
C GLY A 77 3.90 -11.36 17.09
N ILE A 78 3.85 -10.62 15.97
CA ILE A 78 3.37 -11.19 14.70
C ILE A 78 4.32 -12.27 14.18
N THR A 79 3.79 -13.30 13.54
CA THR A 79 4.60 -14.32 12.85
C THR A 79 4.49 -14.20 11.33
N GLN A 80 5.58 -14.51 10.64
CA GLN A 80 5.64 -14.58 9.18
C GLN A 80 6.06 -15.99 8.76
N ARG A 81 5.41 -16.53 7.73
CA ARG A 81 5.85 -17.75 7.03
C ARG A 81 5.65 -17.62 5.54
N ASP A 82 6.55 -18.19 4.75
CA ASP A 82 6.41 -18.24 3.30
C ASP A 82 5.60 -19.45 2.86
N THR A 83 4.80 -19.27 1.81
CA THR A 83 3.98 -20.31 1.18
C THR A 83 4.07 -20.20 -0.34
N GLU A 84 3.49 -21.16 -1.06
CA GLU A 84 3.40 -21.16 -2.51
C GLU A 84 2.57 -20.01 -3.10
N VAL A 85 1.74 -19.34 -2.29
CA VAL A 85 0.91 -18.20 -2.72
C VAL A 85 1.39 -16.84 -2.19
N GLY A 86 2.51 -16.81 -1.46
CA GLY A 86 3.08 -15.59 -0.90
C GLY A 86 3.45 -15.71 0.58
N ALA A 87 3.83 -14.57 1.18
CA ALA A 87 4.18 -14.49 2.60
C ALA A 87 2.91 -14.31 3.44
N ILE A 88 2.74 -15.14 4.47
CA ILE A 88 1.60 -15.06 5.39
C ILE A 88 2.04 -14.39 6.68
N PHE A 89 1.34 -13.31 7.03
CA PHE A 89 1.43 -12.59 8.28
C PHE A 89 0.27 -13.04 9.19
N GLU A 90 0.60 -13.77 10.26
CA GLU A 90 -0.38 -14.30 11.21
C GLU A 90 -0.33 -13.51 12.53
N PRO A 91 -1.43 -12.83 12.90
CA PRO A 91 -1.50 -12.04 14.11
C PRO A 91 -1.59 -12.92 15.36
N THR A 92 -1.26 -12.35 16.52
CA THR A 92 -1.28 -13.09 17.80
C THR A 92 -2.69 -13.52 18.24
N ALA A 93 -3.73 -12.89 17.70
CA ALA A 93 -5.13 -13.19 18.01
C ALA A 93 -5.96 -13.24 16.70
N PRO A 94 -5.85 -14.32 15.92
CA PRO A 94 -6.52 -14.43 14.62
C PRO A 94 -8.05 -14.50 14.79
N ASN A 95 -8.78 -13.73 13.97
CA ASN A 95 -10.23 -13.58 14.02
C ASN A 95 -10.98 -14.42 12.96
N GLY A 96 -10.25 -15.24 12.18
CA GLY A 96 -10.78 -16.09 11.11
C GLY A 96 -10.99 -15.39 9.76
N LYS A 97 -10.76 -14.09 9.67
CA LYS A 97 -10.79 -13.31 8.42
C LYS A 97 -9.42 -13.32 7.77
N TRP A 98 -9.43 -13.23 6.44
CA TRP A 98 -8.22 -13.21 5.65
C TRP A 98 -8.17 -12.01 4.73
N THR A 99 -6.96 -11.58 4.38
CA THR A 99 -6.73 -10.55 3.36
C THR A 99 -5.64 -10.99 2.40
N VAL A 100 -5.81 -10.66 1.13
CA VAL A 100 -4.76 -10.78 0.11
C VAL A 100 -4.24 -9.37 -0.17
N SER A 101 -2.97 -9.13 0.12
CA SER A 101 -2.27 -7.85 0.00
C SER A 101 -1.49 -7.78 -1.32
N LEU A 102 -1.57 -6.63 -2.00
CA LEU A 102 -1.00 -6.37 -3.31
C LEU A 102 -0.22 -5.04 -3.29
N HIS A 103 1.09 -5.14 -3.54
CA HIS A 103 2.00 -4.00 -3.48
C HIS A 103 1.79 -2.97 -4.60
N SER A 104 2.37 -1.79 -4.43
CA SER A 104 2.45 -0.78 -5.49
C SER A 104 3.58 -1.09 -6.47
N GLY A 105 3.58 -0.46 -7.65
CA GLY A 105 4.70 -0.63 -8.57
C GLY A 105 4.45 -0.28 -10.02
N GLY A 106 3.27 0.20 -10.39
CA GLY A 106 2.88 0.29 -11.80
C GLY A 106 2.89 -1.07 -12.51
N TRP A 107 2.88 -2.16 -11.74
CA TRP A 107 3.00 -3.56 -12.18
C TRP A 107 4.31 -3.94 -12.88
N TRP A 108 5.37 -3.12 -12.79
CA TRP A 108 6.69 -3.44 -13.35
C TRP A 108 7.82 -3.42 -12.31
N ARG A 109 7.50 -3.09 -11.06
CA ARG A 109 8.43 -2.99 -9.93
C ARG A 109 7.69 -3.22 -8.61
N GLY A 110 8.39 -3.09 -7.49
CA GLY A 110 7.85 -3.15 -6.14
C GLY A 110 8.06 -4.48 -5.44
N ASP A 111 8.76 -5.41 -6.08
CA ASP A 111 9.19 -6.69 -5.55
C ASP A 111 10.49 -6.56 -4.73
N GLY A 112 11.03 -7.70 -4.28
CA GLY A 112 12.33 -7.77 -3.61
C GLY A 112 12.47 -6.82 -2.41
N ASN A 113 13.53 -6.00 -2.40
CA ASN A 113 13.79 -5.11 -1.26
C ASN A 113 12.70 -4.05 -1.05
N ALA A 114 12.04 -3.58 -2.11
CA ALA A 114 10.94 -2.63 -1.95
C ALA A 114 9.77 -3.29 -1.23
N LEU A 115 9.44 -4.53 -1.61
CA LEU A 115 8.41 -5.33 -0.95
C LEU A 115 8.73 -5.54 0.53
N GLU A 116 9.94 -6.00 0.84
CA GLU A 116 10.37 -6.35 2.21
C GLU A 116 10.48 -5.15 3.14
N MET A 117 11.00 -4.02 2.64
CA MET A 117 11.35 -2.89 3.50
C MET A 117 10.25 -1.84 3.56
N GLN A 118 9.48 -1.66 2.48
CA GLN A 118 8.44 -0.63 2.40
C GLN A 118 7.04 -1.19 2.68
N TRP A 119 6.68 -2.30 2.04
CA TRP A 119 5.28 -2.73 1.99
C TRP A 119 4.93 -3.73 3.09
N ARG A 120 5.66 -4.85 3.18
CA ARG A 120 5.42 -5.92 4.14
C ARG A 120 5.38 -5.47 5.60
N PRO A 121 6.17 -4.47 6.06
CA PRO A 121 6.04 -3.97 7.42
C PRO A 121 4.68 -3.31 7.69
N GLU A 122 4.08 -2.63 6.71
CA GLU A 122 2.72 -2.09 6.83
C GLU A 122 1.67 -3.20 6.83
N VAL A 123 1.87 -4.23 6.01
CA VAL A 123 1.01 -5.42 5.98
C VAL A 123 1.01 -6.14 7.32
N ALA A 124 2.19 -6.36 7.89
CA ALA A 124 2.35 -6.95 9.21
C ALA A 124 1.65 -6.11 10.30
N ALA A 125 1.80 -4.79 10.26
CA ALA A 125 1.12 -3.89 11.20
C ALA A 125 -0.41 -3.97 11.10
N ALA A 126 -0.95 -3.98 9.87
CA ALA A 126 -2.38 -4.12 9.63
C ALA A 126 -2.92 -5.48 10.11
N ALA A 127 -2.20 -6.57 9.84
CA ALA A 127 -2.55 -7.91 10.30
C ALA A 127 -2.64 -7.95 11.83
N GLN A 128 -1.59 -7.50 12.52
CA GLN A 128 -1.50 -7.53 13.98
C GLN A 128 -2.59 -6.67 14.65
N LEU A 129 -2.86 -5.47 14.13
CA LEU A 129 -3.90 -4.60 14.68
C LEU A 129 -5.33 -5.12 14.42
N SER A 130 -5.58 -5.70 13.26
CA SER A 130 -6.93 -6.16 12.88
C SER A 130 -7.29 -7.52 13.47
N GLY A 131 -6.29 -8.36 13.75
CA GLY A 131 -6.48 -9.78 14.01
C GLY A 131 -6.78 -10.59 12.73
N THR A 132 -6.66 -9.98 11.55
CA THR A 132 -6.86 -10.62 10.25
C THR A 132 -5.56 -11.24 9.76
N THR A 133 -5.60 -12.48 9.28
CA THR A 133 -4.43 -13.12 8.64
C THR A 133 -4.24 -12.55 7.24
N ILE A 134 -3.03 -12.10 6.89
CA ILE A 134 -2.79 -11.46 5.59
C ILE A 134 -1.77 -12.25 4.77
N ILE A 135 -2.14 -12.59 3.54
CA ILE A 135 -1.24 -13.15 2.52
C ILE A 135 -0.75 -11.98 1.66
N ASP A 136 0.54 -11.69 1.67
CA ASP A 136 1.16 -10.75 0.74
C ASP A 136 1.66 -11.48 -0.50
N VAL A 137 1.08 -11.12 -1.66
CA VAL A 137 1.36 -11.79 -2.93
C VAL A 137 2.44 -11.02 -3.67
N ASP A 138 3.58 -11.68 -3.87
CA ASP A 138 4.63 -11.23 -4.79
C ASP A 138 4.25 -11.66 -6.22
N TYR A 139 3.32 -10.91 -6.82
CA TYR A 139 2.72 -11.28 -8.10
C TYR A 139 3.68 -11.00 -9.26
N PRO A 140 3.60 -11.77 -10.36
CA PRO A 140 4.49 -11.60 -11.50
C PRO A 140 4.36 -10.21 -12.14
N LEU A 141 5.49 -9.63 -12.59
CA LEU A 141 5.56 -8.26 -13.08
C LEU A 141 5.70 -8.16 -14.61
N ALA A 142 5.21 -7.05 -15.15
CA ALA A 142 5.40 -6.64 -16.53
C ALA A 142 6.81 -6.07 -16.75
N PRO A 143 7.38 -6.16 -17.96
CA PRO A 143 6.77 -6.66 -19.20
C PRO A 143 6.82 -8.18 -19.40
N GLU A 144 7.47 -8.94 -18.52
CA GLU A 144 7.61 -10.39 -18.66
C GLU A 144 6.28 -11.13 -18.51
N HIS A 145 5.33 -10.52 -17.81
CA HIS A 145 4.02 -11.09 -17.51
C HIS A 145 2.87 -10.13 -17.83
N THR A 146 1.69 -10.71 -17.98
CA THR A 146 0.44 -10.01 -18.31
C THR A 146 -0.44 -9.79 -17.08
N VAL A 147 -1.47 -8.96 -17.22
CA VAL A 147 -2.53 -8.82 -16.20
C VAL A 147 -3.20 -10.15 -15.89
N ALA A 148 -3.31 -11.07 -16.87
CA ALA A 148 -3.87 -12.39 -16.65
C ALA A 148 -3.05 -13.21 -15.64
N ASP A 149 -1.72 -13.16 -15.73
CA ASP A 149 -0.80 -13.87 -14.82
C ASP A 149 -0.86 -13.29 -13.40
N MET A 150 -0.97 -11.96 -13.30
CA MET A 150 -1.16 -11.25 -12.03
C MET A 150 -2.48 -11.66 -11.37
N VAL A 151 -3.60 -11.58 -12.10
CA VAL A 151 -4.93 -11.97 -11.62
C VAL A 151 -4.97 -13.45 -11.22
N GLU A 152 -4.32 -14.34 -11.97
CA GLU A 152 -4.21 -15.76 -11.61
C GLU A 152 -3.52 -15.94 -10.24
N SER A 153 -2.45 -15.18 -9.98
CA SER A 153 -1.72 -15.23 -8.71
C SER A 153 -2.58 -14.75 -7.53
N VAL A 154 -3.35 -13.68 -7.73
CA VAL A 154 -4.32 -13.19 -6.73
C VAL A 154 -5.42 -14.24 -6.47
N ASN A 155 -5.96 -14.83 -7.53
CA ASN A 155 -7.00 -15.86 -7.40
C ASN A 155 -6.51 -17.11 -6.66
N LYS A 156 -5.25 -17.52 -6.87
CA LYS A 156 -4.63 -18.62 -6.10
C LYS A 156 -4.53 -18.29 -4.61
N ALA A 157 -4.13 -17.06 -4.26
CA ALA A 157 -4.07 -16.63 -2.85
C ALA A 157 -5.46 -16.57 -2.21
N ILE A 158 -6.49 -16.09 -2.93
CA ILE A 158 -7.88 -16.12 -2.46
C ILE A 158 -8.34 -17.56 -2.23
N ALA A 159 -8.11 -18.46 -3.19
CA ALA A 159 -8.48 -19.87 -3.06
C ALA A 159 -7.79 -20.53 -1.87
N TYR A 160 -6.49 -20.28 -1.69
CA TYR A 160 -5.72 -20.75 -0.53
C TYR A 160 -6.36 -20.27 0.79
N ALA A 161 -6.68 -18.98 0.92
CA ALA A 161 -7.33 -18.46 2.12
C ALA A 161 -8.66 -19.17 2.42
N ARG A 162 -9.48 -19.43 1.39
CA ARG A 162 -10.74 -20.19 1.53
C ARG A 162 -10.52 -21.63 1.97
N GLU A 163 -9.51 -22.30 1.43
CA GLU A 163 -9.13 -23.66 1.83
C GLU A 163 -8.67 -23.72 3.29
N GLN A 164 -8.05 -22.65 3.80
CA GLN A 164 -7.72 -22.48 5.23
C GLN A 164 -8.95 -22.14 6.10
N GLY A 165 -10.15 -22.06 5.52
CA GLY A 165 -11.39 -21.80 6.26
C GLY A 165 -11.68 -20.31 6.51
N ALA A 166 -11.17 -19.40 5.66
CA ALA A 166 -11.44 -17.98 5.78
C ALA A 166 -12.94 -17.65 5.83
N ALA A 167 -13.37 -17.00 6.91
CA ALA A 167 -14.74 -16.52 7.08
C ALA A 167 -15.10 -15.43 6.06
N SER A 168 -14.13 -14.55 5.76
CA SER A 168 -14.19 -13.57 4.68
C SER A 168 -12.80 -13.36 4.08
N VAL A 169 -12.75 -12.96 2.81
CA VAL A 169 -11.50 -12.60 2.11
C VAL A 169 -11.63 -11.19 1.55
N THR A 170 -10.82 -10.28 2.10
CA THR A 170 -10.63 -8.93 1.54
C THR A 170 -9.44 -8.94 0.59
N VAL A 171 -9.48 -8.15 -0.48
CA VAL A 171 -8.28 -7.87 -1.27
C VAL A 171 -7.87 -6.42 -1.04
N TRP A 172 -6.64 -6.24 -0.58
CA TRP A 172 -6.04 -4.94 -0.28
C TRP A 172 -4.97 -4.63 -1.31
N GLY A 173 -5.08 -3.49 -1.97
CA GLY A 173 -4.07 -3.02 -2.90
C GLY A 173 -3.66 -1.57 -2.69
N TYR A 174 -2.37 -1.29 -2.88
CA TYR A 174 -1.81 0.07 -2.87
C TYR A 174 -1.45 0.53 -4.30
N SER A 175 -1.93 1.71 -4.72
CA SER A 175 -1.61 2.31 -6.03
C SER A 175 -2.06 1.39 -7.17
N SER A 176 -1.15 0.99 -8.06
CA SER A 176 -1.41 -0.04 -9.09
C SER A 176 -1.90 -1.37 -8.49
N GLY A 177 -1.44 -1.73 -7.30
CA GLY A 177 -1.98 -2.89 -6.56
C GLY A 177 -3.47 -2.73 -6.26
N GLY A 178 -3.95 -1.49 -6.08
CA GLY A 178 -5.38 -1.17 -5.93
C GLY A 178 -6.18 -1.42 -7.21
N ALA A 179 -5.61 -1.15 -8.39
CA ALA A 179 -6.22 -1.53 -9.66
C ALA A 179 -6.26 -3.06 -9.83
N LEU A 180 -5.22 -3.78 -9.38
CA LEU A 180 -5.22 -5.25 -9.42
C LEU A 180 -6.23 -5.83 -8.42
N ALA A 181 -6.34 -5.24 -7.22
CA ALA A 181 -7.34 -5.62 -6.22
C ALA A 181 -8.77 -5.49 -6.77
N ALA A 182 -9.04 -4.41 -7.50
CA ALA A 182 -10.31 -4.14 -8.15
C ALA A 182 -10.72 -5.18 -9.20
N LEU A 183 -9.80 -5.98 -9.73
CA LEU A 183 -10.08 -7.08 -10.67
C LEU A 183 -10.40 -8.42 -9.97
N ALA A 184 -10.20 -8.50 -8.66
CA ALA A 184 -10.27 -9.76 -7.92
C ALA A 184 -11.69 -10.06 -7.39
N PRO A 185 -12.12 -11.34 -7.39
CA PRO A 185 -13.41 -11.75 -6.83
C PRO A 185 -13.34 -11.86 -5.29
N ALA A 186 -13.45 -10.72 -4.60
CA ALA A 186 -13.33 -10.59 -3.14
C ALA A 186 -14.67 -10.32 -2.43
N ASP A 187 -14.76 -10.58 -1.12
CA ASP A 187 -15.92 -10.19 -0.30
C ASP A 187 -15.92 -8.68 0.01
N ALA A 188 -14.73 -8.10 0.04
CA ALA A 188 -14.50 -6.68 0.28
C ALA A 188 -13.19 -6.22 -0.38
N LEU A 189 -13.06 -4.91 -0.61
CA LEU A 189 -11.84 -4.29 -1.13
C LEU A 189 -11.32 -3.22 -0.15
N LEU A 190 -10.00 -3.16 -0.02
CA LEU A 190 -9.32 -2.03 0.60
C LEU A 190 -8.37 -1.43 -0.43
N LEU A 191 -8.61 -0.18 -0.81
CA LEU A 191 -7.87 0.48 -1.87
C LEU A 191 -7.09 1.66 -1.28
N THR A 192 -5.79 1.48 -1.09
CA THR A 192 -4.90 2.55 -0.65
C THR A 192 -4.39 3.32 -1.86
N PHE A 193 -4.73 4.60 -1.96
CA PHE A 193 -4.30 5.51 -3.03
C PHE A 193 -4.37 4.87 -4.43
N PRO A 194 -5.51 4.26 -4.83
CA PRO A 194 -5.58 3.40 -6.00
C PRO A 194 -5.28 4.17 -7.29
N ASP A 195 -4.46 3.58 -8.17
CA ASP A 195 -4.19 4.08 -9.52
C ASP A 195 -4.90 3.22 -10.56
N PHE A 196 -6.17 3.53 -10.85
CA PHE A 196 -6.95 2.83 -11.86
C PHE A 196 -6.45 3.10 -13.29
N ALA A 197 -5.77 4.22 -13.52
CA ALA A 197 -5.19 4.55 -14.81
C ALA A 197 -3.99 3.65 -15.16
N ALA A 198 -3.36 3.02 -14.16
CA ALA A 198 -2.31 2.02 -14.37
C ALA A 198 -2.75 0.92 -15.36
N LEU A 199 -4.01 0.46 -15.30
CA LEU A 199 -4.53 -0.54 -16.22
C LEU A 199 -4.63 -0.02 -17.65
N SER A 200 -5.20 1.18 -17.85
CA SER A 200 -5.38 1.76 -19.19
C SER A 200 -4.06 2.22 -19.83
N ASN A 201 -3.02 2.46 -19.03
CA ASN A 201 -1.70 2.89 -19.49
C ASN A 201 -0.78 1.72 -19.88
N LEU A 202 -1.23 0.48 -19.71
CA LEU A 202 -0.50 -0.69 -20.19
C LEU A 202 -0.57 -0.82 -21.73
N PRO A 203 0.49 -1.37 -22.36
CA PRO A 203 0.39 -1.92 -23.71
C PRO A 203 -0.74 -2.97 -23.80
N ASP A 204 -1.40 -3.03 -24.96
CA ASP A 204 -2.55 -3.92 -25.17
C ASP A 204 -2.22 -5.39 -24.92
N GLU A 205 -1.00 -5.82 -25.28
CA GLU A 205 -0.53 -7.19 -25.09
C GLU A 205 -0.39 -7.55 -23.60
N ILE A 206 0.05 -6.60 -22.77
CA ILE A 206 0.21 -6.80 -21.33
C ILE A 206 -1.14 -6.71 -20.62
N ARG A 207 -1.98 -5.75 -21.04
CA ARG A 207 -3.34 -5.56 -20.54
C ARG A 207 -4.23 -6.77 -20.81
N ALA A 208 -4.00 -7.47 -21.92
CA ALA A 208 -4.68 -8.71 -22.29
C ALA A 208 -6.22 -8.61 -22.26
N GLY A 209 -6.76 -7.44 -22.62
CA GLY A 209 -8.21 -7.19 -22.69
C GLY A 209 -8.92 -7.02 -21.34
N TYR A 210 -8.19 -6.91 -20.22
CA TYR A 210 -8.79 -6.61 -18.93
C TYR A 210 -9.33 -5.17 -18.87
N GLU A 211 -10.50 -5.05 -18.25
CA GLU A 211 -11.16 -3.78 -17.92
C GLU A 211 -11.58 -3.81 -16.45
N LEU A 212 -11.59 -2.65 -15.81
CA LEU A 212 -12.08 -2.53 -14.44
C LEU A 212 -13.60 -2.76 -14.41
N PRO A 213 -14.13 -3.47 -13.38
CA PRO A 213 -15.56 -3.64 -13.23
C PRO A 213 -16.23 -2.30 -12.87
N THR A 214 -17.54 -2.24 -13.04
CA THR A 214 -18.35 -1.05 -12.71
C THR A 214 -19.04 -1.15 -11.34
N GLU A 215 -19.05 -2.34 -10.77
CA GLU A 215 -19.59 -2.63 -9.45
C GLU A 215 -18.49 -3.26 -8.59
N TYR A 216 -18.44 -2.84 -7.34
CA TYR A 216 -17.46 -3.29 -6.37
C TYR A 216 -18.17 -3.80 -5.12
N PRO A 217 -17.61 -4.79 -4.41
CA PRO A 217 -18.13 -5.22 -3.12
C PRO A 217 -17.94 -4.10 -2.08
N ARG A 218 -18.21 -4.39 -0.80
CA ARG A 218 -17.93 -3.42 0.28
C ARG A 218 -16.48 -2.95 0.18
N THR A 219 -16.28 -1.64 0.05
CA THR A 219 -14.97 -1.07 -0.27
C THR A 219 -14.63 0.07 0.65
N LEU A 220 -13.38 0.12 1.12
CA LEU A 220 -12.75 1.32 1.67
C LEU A 220 -11.78 1.90 0.65
N VAL A 221 -11.95 3.18 0.31
CA VAL A 221 -11.01 3.95 -0.51
C VAL A 221 -10.27 4.96 0.37
N GLN A 222 -8.97 4.74 0.53
CA GLN A 222 -8.07 5.69 1.19
C GLN A 222 -7.46 6.61 0.13
N THR A 223 -7.49 7.93 0.33
CA THR A 223 -7.00 8.92 -0.63
C THR A 223 -5.95 9.84 -0.02
N ALA A 224 -4.88 10.12 -0.78
CA ALA A 224 -3.90 11.14 -0.45
C ALA A 224 -4.41 12.50 -0.97
N VAL A 225 -4.51 13.51 -0.10
CA VAL A 225 -5.07 14.82 -0.49
C VAL A 225 -4.15 15.61 -1.42
N GLN A 226 -2.85 15.30 -1.46
CA GLN A 226 -1.85 15.90 -2.35
C GLN A 226 -1.23 14.85 -3.29
N ASP A 227 -2.04 13.89 -3.76
CA ASP A 227 -1.56 12.82 -4.65
C ASP A 227 -1.03 13.39 -5.99
N GLU A 228 0.25 13.14 -6.27
CA GLU A 228 0.93 13.59 -7.48
C GLU A 228 1.00 12.53 -8.58
N ILE A 229 0.44 11.33 -8.36
CA ILE A 229 0.57 10.17 -9.24
C ILE A 229 -0.78 9.69 -9.73
N ALA A 230 -1.72 9.46 -8.82
CA ALA A 230 -3.01 8.86 -9.12
C ALA A 230 -4.13 9.90 -9.04
N GLU A 231 -5.02 9.87 -10.02
CA GLU A 231 -6.27 10.63 -9.93
C GLU A 231 -7.17 10.05 -8.83
N ARG A 232 -7.94 10.91 -8.17
CA ARG A 232 -8.86 10.49 -7.11
C ARG A 232 -9.92 9.53 -7.67
N VAL A 233 -9.89 8.29 -7.19
CA VAL A 233 -10.92 7.29 -7.48
C VAL A 233 -12.13 7.50 -6.57
N THR A 234 -13.34 7.51 -7.16
CA THR A 234 -14.60 7.57 -6.42
C THR A 234 -15.46 6.36 -6.78
N ILE A 235 -15.78 5.53 -5.79
CA ILE A 235 -16.65 4.37 -5.96
C ILE A 235 -17.98 4.65 -5.25
N PRO A 236 -19.13 4.62 -5.95
CA PRO A 236 -20.43 4.81 -5.33
C PRO A 236 -20.67 3.84 -4.16
N GLY A 237 -20.99 4.37 -2.98
CA GLY A 237 -21.27 3.57 -1.78
C GLY A 237 -20.05 3.06 -1.03
N ALA A 238 -18.82 3.37 -1.48
CA ALA A 238 -17.62 3.04 -0.74
C ALA A 238 -17.44 3.91 0.52
N GLU A 239 -16.87 3.32 1.56
CA GLU A 239 -16.30 4.05 2.69
C GLU A 239 -15.06 4.81 2.18
N THR A 240 -14.83 6.03 2.69
CA THR A 240 -13.70 6.86 2.24
C THR A 240 -12.95 7.45 3.43
N ALA A 241 -11.63 7.56 3.29
CA ALA A 241 -10.76 8.22 4.27
C ALA A 241 -9.69 9.03 3.53
N ASP A 242 -9.54 10.29 3.93
CA ASP A 242 -8.59 11.23 3.33
C ASP A 242 -7.40 11.47 4.27
N TYR A 243 -6.20 11.50 3.71
CA TYR A 243 -4.96 11.63 4.47
C TYR A 243 -4.11 12.77 3.93
N VAL A 244 -3.57 13.58 4.84
CA VAL A 244 -2.58 14.61 4.53
C VAL A 244 -1.26 13.93 4.15
N SER A 245 -1.15 13.63 2.87
CA SER A 245 -0.15 12.76 2.26
C SER A 245 0.01 13.15 0.80
N THR A 246 1.21 12.95 0.25
CA THR A 246 1.40 12.75 -1.19
C THR A 246 1.17 11.26 -1.51
N HIS A 247 1.35 10.83 -2.75
CA HIS A 247 1.19 9.42 -3.09
C HIS A 247 2.09 8.50 -2.26
N ARG A 248 3.34 8.93 -1.98
CA ARG A 248 4.36 8.11 -1.31
C ARG A 248 4.78 8.62 0.06
N ILE A 249 4.59 9.91 0.33
CA ILE A 249 5.16 10.57 1.51
C ILE A 249 4.02 11.05 2.41
N SER A 250 4.09 10.63 3.66
CA SER A 250 3.28 11.16 4.76
C SER A 250 4.15 11.25 6.01
N THR A 251 3.70 12.00 7.01
CA THR A 251 4.35 11.98 8.32
C THR A 251 4.14 10.60 8.98
N PRO A 252 5.03 10.17 9.90
CA PRO A 252 4.83 8.92 10.64
C PRO A 252 3.49 8.86 11.38
N ALA A 253 2.97 9.99 11.87
CA ALA A 253 1.66 10.05 12.51
C ALA A 253 0.52 9.72 11.53
N VAL A 254 0.53 10.33 10.33
CA VAL A 254 -0.47 10.06 9.28
C VAL A 254 -0.35 8.62 8.77
N ALA A 255 0.86 8.09 8.60
CA ALA A 255 1.08 6.70 8.23
C ALA A 255 0.47 5.73 9.27
N ARG A 256 0.64 6.01 10.57
CA ARG A 256 0.00 5.24 11.64
C ARG A 256 -1.52 5.36 11.59
N GLN A 257 -2.08 6.56 11.38
CA GLN A 257 -3.53 6.74 11.26
C GLN A 257 -4.10 5.90 10.11
N ARG A 258 -3.49 5.95 8.93
CA ARG A 258 -3.90 5.15 7.77
C ARG A 258 -3.95 3.66 8.08
N ILE A 259 -2.92 3.13 8.75
CA ILE A 259 -2.87 1.70 9.09
C ILE A 259 -3.86 1.33 10.20
N MET A 260 -4.16 2.22 11.13
CA MET A 260 -5.24 2.00 12.10
C MET A 260 -6.61 1.92 11.41
N ASP A 261 -6.90 2.82 10.46
CA ASP A 261 -8.16 2.80 9.70
C ASP A 261 -8.25 1.54 8.81
N THR A 262 -7.13 1.13 8.21
CA THR A 262 -7.02 -0.14 7.49
C THR A 262 -7.39 -1.31 8.40
N ALA A 263 -6.80 -1.36 9.60
CA ALA A 263 -7.05 -2.43 10.54
C ALA A 263 -8.51 -2.47 11.03
N ASP A 264 -9.12 -1.31 11.27
CA ASP A 264 -10.51 -1.21 11.68
C ASP A 264 -11.46 -1.67 10.58
N PHE A 265 -11.20 -1.32 9.32
CA PHE A 265 -11.96 -1.84 8.19
C PHE A 265 -11.84 -3.37 8.09
N LEU A 266 -10.61 -3.90 8.09
CA LEU A 266 -10.35 -5.35 8.03
C LEU A 266 -10.97 -6.12 9.20
N ARG A 267 -11.10 -5.49 10.37
CA ARG A 267 -11.81 -6.08 11.52
C ARG A 267 -13.32 -6.06 11.34
N SER A 268 -13.86 -5.15 10.54
CA SER A 268 -15.30 -4.92 10.39
C SER A 268 -15.98 -5.73 9.26
N VAL A 269 -15.21 -6.30 8.33
CA VAL A 269 -15.73 -7.04 7.15
C VAL A 269 -16.28 -8.43 7.46
#